data_AF-A0A2X4WKD3-F1
#
_entry.id   AF-A0A2X4WKD3-F1
#
_cell.length_a   1.000
_cell.length_b   1.000
_cell.length_c   1.000
_cell.angle_alpha   90.00
_cell.angle_beta   90.00
_cell.angle_gamma   90.00
#
_symmetry.space_group_name_H-M   'P 1'
#
loop_
_entity.id
_entity.type
_entity.pdbx_description
1 polymer ?
#
loop_
_entity_poly.entity_id
_entity_poly.type
_entity_poly.pdbx_seq_one_letter_code
_entity_poly.pdbx_strand_id
1 'polypeptide(L)'
;MNYTEHYHDWLRDAHAMEKQAESMLESMASRIENYPDIKARIEQHISETKHQITMLEEVLDRNGISRSVLKDSMSKMAAMGQSIGGMFPSDEIVKGSISGYVFEQFEIACYTSLLAAAKKAGDTASIPTIEAILKEEMQMADWLIKHIPQTTEQFLLRSEADGVEAKK
;
A
#
# COMPACT_ATOMS: atom_id res chain seq x y z
N MET A 1 -1.84 18.77 -22.26
CA MET A 1 -2.00 18.54 -20.82
C MET A 1 -1.27 19.63 -20.06
N ASN A 2 -1.94 20.35 -19.15
CA ASN A 2 -1.24 21.26 -18.23
C ASN A 2 -0.87 20.54 -16.93
N TYR A 3 -0.09 21.17 -16.06
CA TYR A 3 0.38 20.54 -14.81
C TYR A 3 -0.77 20.16 -13.84
N THR A 4 -1.91 20.86 -13.91
CA THR A 4 -3.11 20.55 -13.11
C THR A 4 -3.80 19.27 -13.57
N GLU A 5 -3.90 19.05 -14.87
CA GLU A 5 -4.46 17.80 -15.41
C GLU A 5 -3.61 16.59 -15.01
N HIS A 6 -2.27 16.70 -15.06
CA HIS A 6 -1.39 15.65 -14.55
C HIS A 6 -1.57 15.40 -13.05
N TYR A 7 -1.69 16.46 -12.24
CA TYR A 7 -1.98 16.32 -10.82
C TYR A 7 -3.30 15.60 -10.55
N HIS A 8 -4.35 15.94 -11.29
CA HIS A 8 -5.66 15.30 -11.14
C HIS A 8 -5.64 13.81 -11.53
N ASP A 9 -4.90 13.46 -12.58
CA ASP A 9 -4.72 12.06 -12.97
C ASP A 9 -3.96 11.29 -11.88
N TRP A 10 -2.90 11.87 -11.32
CA TRP A 10 -2.14 11.25 -10.24
C TRP A 10 -2.93 11.12 -8.93
N LEU A 11 -3.87 12.03 -8.64
CA LEU A 11 -4.81 11.85 -7.53
C LEU A 11 -5.74 10.65 -7.75
N ARG A 12 -6.23 10.45 -8.98
CA ARG A 12 -7.04 9.26 -9.31
C ARG A 12 -6.22 7.98 -9.25
N ASP A 13 -4.96 8.03 -9.69
CA ASP A 13 -4.04 6.91 -9.59
C ASP A 13 -3.74 6.57 -8.12
N ALA A 14 -3.49 7.56 -7.26
CA ALA A 14 -3.30 7.33 -5.81
C ALA A 14 -4.56 6.70 -5.18
N HIS A 15 -5.76 7.20 -5.50
CA HIS A 15 -6.98 6.58 -5.00
C HIS A 15 -7.17 5.14 -5.51
N ALA A 16 -6.82 4.85 -6.77
CA ALA A 16 -6.83 3.49 -7.31
C ALA A 16 -5.82 2.57 -6.59
N MET A 17 -4.65 3.10 -6.28
CA MET A 17 -3.56 2.43 -5.58
C MET A 17 -4.02 2.00 -4.19
N GLU A 18 -4.62 2.91 -3.41
CA GLU A 18 -5.14 2.60 -2.08
C GLU A 18 -6.23 1.52 -2.08
N LYS A 19 -7.15 1.55 -3.06
CA LYS A 19 -8.16 0.48 -3.20
C LYS A 19 -7.52 -0.87 -3.53
N GLN A 20 -6.42 -0.87 -4.27
CA GLN A 20 -5.65 -2.08 -4.57
C GLN A 20 -4.86 -2.56 -3.35
N ALA A 21 -4.29 -1.63 -2.57
CA ALA A 21 -3.60 -1.90 -1.30
C ALA A 21 -4.56 -2.57 -0.31
N GLU A 22 -5.74 -1.98 -0.10
CA GLU A 22 -6.82 -2.52 0.75
C GLU A 22 -7.12 -3.98 0.40
N SER A 23 -7.39 -4.28 -0.87
CA SER A 23 -7.71 -5.63 -1.33
C SER A 23 -6.54 -6.60 -1.14
N MET A 24 -5.32 -6.14 -1.39
CA MET A 24 -4.10 -6.96 -1.22
C MET A 24 -3.89 -7.29 0.27
N LEU A 25 -3.98 -6.30 1.15
CA LEU A 25 -3.79 -6.44 2.59
C LEU A 25 -4.87 -7.35 3.21
N GLU A 26 -6.14 -7.18 2.84
CA GLU A 26 -7.23 -8.06 3.29
C GLU A 26 -6.99 -9.53 2.88
N SER A 27 -6.54 -9.74 1.65
CA SER A 27 -6.16 -11.07 1.16
C SER A 27 -4.98 -11.65 1.94
N MET A 28 -3.95 -10.85 2.25
CA MET A 28 -2.81 -11.27 3.06
C MET A 28 -3.24 -11.62 4.49
N ALA A 29 -3.98 -10.74 5.17
CA ALA A 29 -4.45 -10.96 6.55
C ALA A 29 -5.28 -12.25 6.68
N SER A 30 -6.09 -12.57 5.68
CA SER A 30 -6.91 -13.78 5.66
C SER A 30 -6.12 -15.10 5.62
N ARG A 31 -4.86 -15.05 5.19
CA ARG A 31 -3.99 -16.23 5.00
C ARG A 31 -2.93 -16.38 6.09
N ILE A 32 -2.71 -15.34 6.89
CA ILE A 32 -1.73 -15.38 7.98
C ILE A 32 -2.36 -16.08 9.20
N GLU A 33 -1.67 -17.11 9.66
CA GLU A 33 -2.06 -17.96 10.78
C GLU A 33 -1.02 -17.90 11.90
N ASN A 34 0.25 -18.19 11.60
CA ASN A 34 1.27 -18.44 12.63
C ASN A 34 2.17 -17.24 12.95
N TYR A 35 1.87 -16.07 12.40
CA TYR A 35 2.66 -14.84 12.53
C TYR A 35 1.78 -13.70 13.09
N PRO A 36 1.43 -13.75 14.39
CA PRO A 36 0.45 -12.84 14.98
C PRO A 36 0.87 -11.37 14.92
N ASP A 37 2.16 -11.07 15.08
CA ASP A 37 2.68 -9.70 15.02
C ASP A 37 2.54 -9.10 13.62
N ILE A 38 2.86 -9.89 12.57
CA ILE A 38 2.67 -9.50 11.16
C ILE A 38 1.18 -9.30 10.87
N LYS A 39 0.33 -10.24 11.30
CA LYS A 39 -1.12 -10.15 11.10
C LYS A 39 -1.71 -8.89 11.73
N ALA A 40 -1.38 -8.64 13.00
CA ALA A 40 -1.88 -7.48 13.73
C ALA A 40 -1.45 -6.17 13.06
N ARG A 41 -0.20 -6.06 12.61
CA ARG A 41 0.26 -4.86 11.90
C ARG A 41 -0.47 -4.66 10.57
N ILE A 42 -0.72 -5.73 9.81
CA ILE A 42 -1.47 -5.67 8.54
C ILE A 42 -2.92 -5.27 8.80
N GLU A 43 -3.58 -5.83 9.82
CA GLU A 43 -4.96 -5.46 10.18
C GLU A 43 -5.07 -4.00 10.62
N GLN A 44 -4.08 -3.50 11.36
CA GLN A 44 -3.96 -2.08 11.65
C GLN A 44 -3.80 -1.28 10.35
N HIS A 45 -2.93 -1.71 9.45
CA HIS A 45 -2.67 -1.01 8.20
C HIS A 45 -3.88 -0.97 7.28
N ILE A 46 -4.69 -2.03 7.20
CA ILE A 46 -5.98 -2.02 6.49
C ILE A 46 -6.89 -0.89 6.99
N SER A 47 -6.87 -0.63 8.30
CA SER A 47 -7.67 0.45 8.89
C SER A 47 -7.10 1.84 8.53
N GLU A 48 -5.77 1.96 8.49
CA GLU A 48 -5.05 3.15 8.01
C GLU A 48 -5.40 3.41 6.53
N THR A 49 -5.19 2.43 5.64
CA THR A 49 -5.55 2.47 4.21
C THR A 49 -7.00 2.89 3.96
N LYS A 50 -7.96 2.33 4.71
CA LYS A 50 -9.39 2.75 4.61
C LYS A 50 -9.60 4.22 4.97
N HIS A 51 -8.86 4.73 5.95
CA HIS A 51 -8.88 6.14 6.30
C HIS A 51 -8.24 7.01 5.22
N GLN A 52 -7.11 6.56 4.65
CA GLN A 52 -6.40 7.23 3.55
C GLN A 52 -7.26 7.35 2.29
N ILE A 53 -8.02 6.30 1.93
CA ILE A 53 -9.03 6.35 0.87
C ILE A 53 -10.02 7.50 1.12
N THR A 54 -10.55 7.59 2.34
CA THR A 54 -11.51 8.65 2.71
C THR A 54 -10.87 10.04 2.59
N MET A 55 -9.63 10.18 3.07
CA MET A 55 -8.86 11.42 2.94
C MET A 55 -8.61 11.81 1.47
N LEU A 56 -8.31 10.86 0.59
CA LEU A 56 -8.14 11.11 -0.84
C LEU A 56 -9.46 11.50 -1.51
N GLU A 57 -10.58 10.91 -1.12
CA GLU A 57 -11.89 11.31 -1.62
C GLU A 57 -12.20 12.78 -1.30
N GLU A 58 -11.84 13.25 -0.11
CA GLU A 58 -11.96 14.68 0.23
C GLU A 58 -11.07 15.58 -0.63
N VAL A 59 -9.84 15.14 -0.94
CA VAL A 59 -8.92 15.84 -1.84
C VAL A 59 -9.50 15.90 -3.26
N LEU A 60 -10.02 14.78 -3.76
CA LEU A 60 -10.66 14.69 -5.09
C LEU A 60 -11.85 15.64 -5.18
N ASP A 61 -12.72 15.65 -4.16
CA ASP A 61 -13.88 16.53 -4.10
C ASP A 61 -13.49 18.01 -4.10
N ARG A 62 -12.48 18.42 -3.31
CA ARG A 62 -11.97 19.81 -3.30
C ARG A 62 -11.46 20.27 -4.66
N ASN A 63 -10.88 19.34 -5.44
CA ASN A 63 -10.38 19.63 -6.78
C ASN A 63 -11.47 19.49 -7.87
N GLY A 64 -12.72 19.20 -7.50
CA GLY A 64 -13.82 19.01 -8.45
C GLY A 64 -13.63 17.77 -9.34
N ILE A 65 -12.89 16.78 -8.86
CA ILE A 65 -12.57 15.56 -9.59
C ILE A 65 -13.61 14.49 -9.23
N SER A 66 -14.18 13.84 -10.24
CA SER A 66 -15.03 12.67 -10.00
C SER A 66 -14.26 11.59 -9.25
N ARG A 67 -14.87 11.09 -8.16
CA ARG A 67 -14.40 9.91 -7.41
C ARG A 67 -14.42 8.62 -8.22
N SER A 68 -15.06 8.62 -9.41
CA SER A 68 -15.01 7.46 -10.30
C SER A 68 -13.57 7.21 -10.73
N VAL A 69 -12.96 6.17 -10.16
CA VAL A 69 -11.64 5.74 -10.59
C VAL A 69 -11.73 5.38 -12.07
N LEU A 70 -10.84 5.96 -12.87
CA LEU A 70 -10.77 5.61 -14.28
C LEU A 70 -10.43 4.13 -14.39
N LYS A 71 -11.16 3.41 -15.25
CA LYS A 71 -10.93 1.98 -15.48
C LYS A 71 -9.46 1.69 -15.81
N ASP A 72 -8.80 2.63 -16.49
CA ASP A 72 -7.39 2.56 -16.82
C ASP A 72 -6.48 2.63 -15.58
N SER A 73 -6.76 3.51 -14.62
CA SER A 73 -6.02 3.61 -13.35
C SER A 73 -6.15 2.32 -12.54
N MET A 74 -7.37 1.78 -12.39
CA MET A 74 -7.56 0.47 -11.74
C MET A 74 -6.82 -0.65 -12.48
N SER A 75 -6.85 -0.65 -13.81
CA SER A 75 -6.18 -1.69 -14.61
C SER A 75 -4.66 -1.62 -14.47
N LYS A 76 -4.08 -0.41 -14.43
CA LYS A 76 -2.64 -0.19 -14.19
C LYS A 76 -2.24 -0.65 -12.78
N MET A 77 -3.02 -0.29 -11.77
CA MET A 77 -2.75 -0.70 -10.38
C MET A 77 -2.91 -2.20 -10.19
N ALA A 78 -3.91 -2.83 -10.81
CA ALA A 78 -4.05 -4.28 -10.81
C ALA A 78 -2.85 -4.98 -11.49
N ALA A 79 -2.38 -4.46 -12.63
CA ALA A 79 -1.20 -4.99 -13.30
C ALA A 79 0.07 -4.84 -12.46
N MET A 80 0.22 -3.72 -11.74
CA MET A 80 1.33 -3.51 -10.81
C MET A 80 1.24 -4.43 -9.58
N GLY A 81 0.04 -4.58 -9.01
CA GLY A 81 -0.20 -5.53 -7.91
C GLY A 81 0.09 -6.97 -8.31
N GLN A 82 -0.26 -7.36 -9.55
CA GLN A 82 0.13 -8.67 -10.09
C GLN A 82 1.63 -8.79 -10.37
N SER A 83 2.33 -7.71 -10.74
CA SER A 83 3.77 -7.79 -10.96
C SER A 83 4.54 -7.93 -9.65
N ILE A 84 4.17 -7.17 -8.61
CA ILE A 84 4.77 -7.25 -7.26
C ILE A 84 4.34 -8.54 -6.55
N GLY A 85 3.04 -8.86 -6.57
CA GLY A 85 2.46 -10.04 -5.93
C GLY A 85 2.64 -11.34 -6.72
N GLY A 86 2.98 -11.27 -8.00
CA GLY A 86 3.33 -12.42 -8.86
C GLY A 86 4.83 -12.66 -8.97
N MET A 87 5.67 -11.73 -8.50
CA MET A 87 7.11 -11.93 -8.39
C MET A 87 7.45 -13.08 -7.42
N PHE A 88 6.59 -13.30 -6.41
CA PHE A 88 6.76 -14.37 -5.45
C PHE A 88 5.42 -15.03 -5.10
N PRO A 89 5.40 -16.32 -4.76
CA PRO A 89 4.20 -16.97 -4.26
C PRO A 89 3.72 -16.30 -2.96
N SER A 90 2.52 -15.71 -2.99
CA SER A 90 1.92 -15.03 -1.83
C SER A 90 1.48 -15.97 -0.70
N ASP A 91 1.60 -17.28 -0.89
CA ASP A 91 1.38 -18.32 0.11
C ASP A 91 2.58 -18.53 1.04
N GLU A 92 3.70 -17.83 0.85
CA GLU A 92 4.85 -17.85 1.75
C GLU A 92 4.98 -16.51 2.48
N ILE A 93 4.82 -16.52 3.80
CA ILE A 93 4.88 -15.33 4.68
C ILE A 93 6.11 -14.43 4.45
N VAL A 94 7.28 -15.01 4.20
CA VAL A 94 8.52 -14.25 3.96
C VAL A 94 8.41 -13.47 2.65
N LYS A 95 7.93 -14.13 1.61
CA LYS A 95 7.70 -13.50 0.30
C LYS A 95 6.59 -12.46 0.34
N GLY A 96 5.50 -12.76 1.04
CA GLY A 96 4.42 -11.80 1.30
C GLY A 96 4.94 -10.54 2.00
N SER A 97 5.81 -10.69 3.00
CA SER A 97 6.42 -9.56 3.72
C SER A 97 7.32 -8.70 2.82
N ILE A 98 8.10 -9.33 1.94
CA ILE A 98 8.95 -8.63 0.96
C ILE A 98 8.07 -7.88 -0.06
N SER A 99 7.08 -8.55 -0.64
CA SER A 99 6.15 -7.94 -1.60
C SER A 99 5.40 -6.76 -0.97
N GLY A 100 4.96 -6.91 0.29
CA GLY A 100 4.36 -5.81 1.06
C GLY A 100 5.30 -4.62 1.16
N TYR A 101 6.53 -4.82 1.64
CA TYR A 101 7.52 -3.74 1.76
C TYR A 101 7.80 -3.02 0.43
N VAL A 102 7.90 -3.76 -0.68
CA VAL A 102 8.09 -3.18 -2.01
C VAL A 102 6.88 -2.34 -2.42
N PHE A 103 5.67 -2.78 -2.08
CA PHE A 103 4.45 -2.02 -2.34
C PHE A 103 4.45 -0.70 -1.55
N GLU A 104 4.76 -0.73 -0.24
CA GLU A 104 4.88 0.50 0.57
C GLU A 104 5.88 1.50 -0.04
N GLN A 105 7.02 1.03 -0.52
CA GLN A 105 8.02 1.88 -1.17
C GLN A 105 7.51 2.53 -2.46
N PHE A 106 6.65 1.80 -3.19
CA PHE A 106 5.96 2.37 -4.35
C PHE A 106 4.99 3.47 -3.93
N GLU A 107 4.21 3.27 -2.88
CA GLU A 107 3.26 4.26 -2.35
C GLU A 107 4.00 5.52 -1.85
N ILE A 108 5.09 5.34 -1.09
CA ILE A 108 5.98 6.44 -0.65
C ILE A 108 6.47 7.26 -1.86
N ALA A 109 6.91 6.60 -2.94
CA ALA A 109 7.35 7.28 -4.14
C ALA A 109 6.21 8.04 -4.83
N CYS A 110 5.03 7.43 -4.94
CA CYS A 110 3.82 8.04 -5.49
C CYS A 110 3.40 9.28 -4.70
N TYR A 111 3.31 9.19 -3.37
CA TYR A 111 2.94 10.32 -2.52
C TYR A 111 4.01 11.42 -2.49
N THR A 112 5.29 11.06 -2.54
CA THR A 112 6.37 12.04 -2.67
C THR A 112 6.24 12.84 -3.99
N SER A 113 5.95 12.16 -5.10
CA SER A 113 5.67 12.81 -6.39
C SER A 113 4.40 13.68 -6.33
N LEU A 114 3.33 13.14 -5.75
CA LEU A 114 2.04 13.82 -5.63
C LEU A 114 2.13 15.09 -4.78
N LEU A 115 2.95 15.09 -3.73
CA LEU A 115 3.23 16.27 -2.91
C LEU A 115 3.89 17.39 -3.72
N ALA A 116 4.85 17.05 -4.59
CA ALA A 116 5.47 18.01 -5.49
C ALA A 116 4.46 18.55 -6.53
N ALA A 117 3.59 17.67 -7.04
CA ALA A 117 2.53 18.03 -7.97
C ALA A 117 1.51 18.98 -7.35
N ALA A 118 1.02 18.69 -6.13
CA ALA A 118 0.09 19.53 -5.39
C ALA A 118 0.65 20.94 -5.15
N LYS A 119 1.92 21.04 -4.73
CA LYS A 119 2.64 22.32 -4.57
C LYS A 119 2.69 23.11 -5.87
N LYS A 120 2.93 22.43 -7.00
CA LYS A 120 3.01 23.09 -8.32
C LYS A 120 1.63 23.49 -8.85
N ALA A 121 0.60 22.70 -8.56
CA ALA A 121 -0.79 22.94 -8.93
C ALA A 121 -1.45 24.05 -8.09
N GLY A 122 -0.85 24.41 -6.95
CA GLY A 122 -1.38 25.41 -6.03
C GLY A 122 -2.39 24.87 -5.03
N ASP A 123 -2.59 23.55 -4.97
CA ASP A 123 -3.44 22.89 -3.96
C ASP A 123 -2.70 22.76 -2.63
N THR A 124 -2.50 23.92 -2.00
CA THR A 124 -1.86 24.01 -0.67
C THR A 124 -2.71 23.42 0.43
N ALA A 125 -4.04 23.33 0.24
CA ALA A 125 -4.97 22.79 1.21
C ALA A 125 -4.84 21.27 1.36
N SER A 126 -4.46 20.55 0.30
CA SER A 126 -4.28 19.09 0.32
C SER A 126 -2.88 18.62 0.74
N ILE A 127 -1.91 19.53 0.85
CA ILE A 127 -0.54 19.19 1.28
C ILE A 127 -0.51 18.47 2.63
N PRO A 128 -1.19 18.94 3.71
CA PRO A 128 -1.16 18.25 5.00
C PRO A 128 -1.73 16.83 4.93
N THR A 129 -2.76 16.62 4.11
CA THR A 129 -3.36 15.30 3.89
C THR A 129 -2.35 14.36 3.21
N ILE A 130 -1.71 14.81 2.14
CA ILE A 130 -0.71 14.01 1.42
C ILE A 130 0.49 13.68 2.32
N GLU A 131 0.93 14.63 3.15
CA GLU A 131 2.02 14.42 4.11
C GLU A 131 1.63 13.44 5.23
N ALA A 132 0.38 13.45 5.68
CA ALA A 132 -0.12 12.51 6.67
C ALA A 132 -0.11 11.08 6.14
N ILE A 133 -0.66 10.85 4.93
CA ILE A 133 -0.66 9.53 4.28
C ILE A 133 0.77 9.06 4.06
N LEU A 134 1.63 9.90 3.45
CA LEU A 134 3.05 9.58 3.24
C LEU A 134 3.75 9.13 4.52
N LYS A 135 3.44 9.76 5.66
CA LYS A 135 4.03 9.40 6.95
C LYS A 135 3.55 8.03 7.44
N GLU A 136 2.30 7.67 7.21
CA GLU A 136 1.75 6.33 7.55
C GLU A 136 2.42 5.25 6.70
N GLU A 137 2.57 5.45 5.38
CA GLU A 137 3.27 4.49 4.50
C GLU A 137 4.74 4.33 4.89
N MET A 138 5.41 5.44 5.21
CA MET A 138 6.78 5.40 5.72
C MET A 138 6.87 4.58 7.01
N GLN A 139 5.89 4.69 7.92
CA GLN A 139 5.87 3.91 9.16
C GLN A 139 5.62 2.42 8.90
N MET A 140 4.77 2.07 7.94
CA MET A 140 4.54 0.69 7.54
C MET A 140 5.80 0.07 6.90
N ALA A 141 6.41 0.77 5.93
CA ALA A 141 7.67 0.35 5.33
C ALA A 141 8.78 0.14 6.36
N ASP A 142 8.96 1.10 7.27
CA ASP A 142 9.95 1.04 8.34
C ASP A 142 9.70 -0.15 9.28
N TRP A 143 8.43 -0.44 9.56
CA TRP A 143 8.05 -1.56 10.41
C TRP A 143 8.36 -2.88 9.70
N LEU A 144 7.93 -3.04 8.45
CA LEU A 144 8.14 -4.26 7.67
C LEU A 144 9.63 -4.59 7.53
N ILE A 145 10.47 -3.63 7.13
CA ILE A 145 11.89 -3.91 6.92
C ILE A 145 12.62 -4.31 8.22
N LYS A 146 12.17 -3.80 9.37
CA LYS A 146 12.69 -4.19 10.70
C LYS A 146 12.25 -5.59 11.12
N HIS A 147 11.08 -6.05 10.69
CA HIS A 147 10.51 -7.34 11.11
C HIS A 147 10.72 -8.47 10.10
N ILE A 148 11.03 -8.18 8.83
CA ILE A 148 11.36 -9.20 7.80
C ILE A 148 12.44 -10.19 8.28
N PRO A 149 13.55 -9.78 8.95
CA PRO A 149 14.53 -10.72 9.47
C PRO A 149 13.92 -11.71 10.49
N GLN A 150 13.16 -11.20 11.45
CA GLN A 150 12.50 -12.03 12.46
C GLN A 150 11.50 -13.00 11.82
N THR A 151 10.69 -12.55 10.86
CA THR A 151 9.76 -13.40 10.11
C THR A 151 10.49 -14.50 9.36
N THR A 152 11.65 -14.19 8.77
CA THR A 152 12.48 -15.16 8.05
C THR A 152 13.05 -16.21 8.99
N GLU A 153 13.57 -15.81 10.14
CA GLU A 153 14.07 -16.74 11.17
C GLU A 153 12.95 -17.65 11.69
N GLN A 154 11.78 -17.09 12.00
CA GLN A 154 10.60 -17.86 12.42
C GLN A 154 10.14 -18.86 11.35
N PHE A 155 10.15 -18.45 10.08
CA PHE A 155 9.83 -19.34 8.97
C PHE A 155 10.81 -20.52 8.88
N LEU A 156 12.12 -20.24 8.94
CA LEU A 156 13.15 -21.29 8.87
C LEU A 156 13.01 -22.29 10.02
N LEU A 157 12.87 -21.80 11.25
CA LEU A 157 12.68 -22.65 12.44
C LEU A 157 11.43 -23.54 12.34
N ARG A 158 10.32 -23.00 11.80
CA ARG A 158 9.09 -23.78 11.57
C ARG A 158 9.26 -24.79 10.44
N SER A 159 10.02 -24.46 9.41
CA SER A 159 10.25 -25.35 8.26
C SER A 159 11.11 -26.57 8.60
N GLU A 160 11.95 -26.46 9.62
CA GLU A 160 12.78 -27.55 10.15
C GLU A 160 12.01 -28.44 11.14
N ALA A 161 10.86 -27.99 11.66
CA ALA A 161 10.07 -28.72 12.64
C ALA A 161 9.06 -29.66 11.96
N ASP A 162 9.10 -30.96 12.30
CA ASP A 162 8.15 -31.95 11.79
C ASP A 162 6.71 -31.59 12.16
N GLY A 163 5.82 -31.52 11.15
CA GLY A 163 4.38 -31.33 11.32
C GLY A 163 3.90 -29.89 11.51
N VAL A 164 4.76 -28.87 11.33
CA VAL A 164 4.39 -27.45 11.44
C VAL A 164 4.27 -26.80 10.05
N GLU A 165 3.17 -26.10 9.78
CA GLU A 165 3.01 -25.33 8.54
C GLU A 165 3.76 -23.99 8.65
N ALA A 166 4.92 -23.87 7.99
CA ALA A 166 5.76 -22.66 8.06
C ALA A 166 5.24 -21.49 7.20
N LYS A 167 4.48 -21.81 6.15
CA LYS A 167 4.08 -20.90 5.07
C LYS A 167 3.05 -19.82 5.47
N LYS A 168 2.17 -20.14 6.41
CA LYS A 168 1.00 -19.33 6.80
C LYS A 168 1.11 -18.81 8.21
#